data_AF-A0A9W7DIT5-F1
#
_entry.id   AF-A0A9W7DIT5-F1
#
_cell.length_a   1.000
_cell.length_b   1.000
_cell.length_c   1.000
_cell.angle_alpha   90.00
_cell.angle_beta   90.00
_cell.angle_gamma   90.00
#
_symmetry.space_group_name_H-M   'P 1'
#
loop_
_entity.id
_entity.type
_entity.pdbx_description
1 polymer ?
#
loop_
_entity_poly.entity_id
_entity_poly.type
_entity_poly.pdbx_seq_one_letter_code
_entity_poly.pdbx_strand_id
1 'polypeptide(L)'
;MIIYQRTTQQQEQNNLSIECIPPHIQHIIFELLKNATIPSLKTKTPVTISYYPHEEAPQEKVVIKLSDLGGGLKDESLIDKIFHFHFTTTPRNSKDEVNGFGMGLPLCKVFALFNQGDLKLVNNPNVGVDLFITVPRAKDDSVLSQG
;
A
#
# COMPACT_ATOMS: atom_id res chain seq x y z
N MET A 1 40.18 22.97 15.48
CA MET A 1 39.21 21.96 16.00
C MET A 1 37.82 22.57 15.83
N ILE A 2 37.16 22.29 14.70
CA ILE A 2 35.82 22.82 14.40
C ILE A 2 34.83 21.70 14.69
N ILE A 3 33.99 21.92 15.70
CA ILE A 3 32.90 21.01 16.07
C ILE A 3 31.72 21.38 15.18
N TYR A 4 31.36 20.50 14.24
CA TYR A 4 30.07 20.62 13.55
C TYR A 4 28.98 20.20 14.54
N GLN A 5 28.25 21.18 15.08
CA GLN A 5 26.96 20.91 15.69
C GLN A 5 25.99 20.54 14.57
N ARG A 6 25.68 19.25 14.47
CA ARG A 6 24.65 18.72 13.59
C ARG A 6 23.31 19.11 14.21
N THR A 7 22.72 20.20 13.75
CA THR A 7 21.36 20.58 14.11
C THR A 7 20.42 19.54 13.52
N THR A 8 20.01 18.56 14.33
CA THR A 8 18.90 17.68 14.01
C THR A 8 17.65 18.56 13.98
N GLN A 9 17.18 18.91 12.78
CA GLN A 9 15.81 19.39 12.64
C GLN A 9 14.92 18.22 13.11
N GLN A 10 14.28 18.39 14.26
CA GLN A 10 13.20 17.53 14.70
C GLN A 10 12.10 17.66 13.65
N GLN A 11 11.99 16.68 12.74
CA GLN A 11 10.80 16.56 11.91
C GLN A 11 9.64 16.37 12.88
N GLU A 12 8.67 17.28 12.86
CA GLU A 12 7.39 17.09 13.53
C GLU A 12 6.88 15.70 13.12
N GLN A 13 6.71 14.82 14.12
CA GLN A 13 6.02 13.57 13.92
C GLN A 13 4.57 13.91 13.60
N ASN A 14 4.29 14.15 12.32
CA ASN A 14 2.93 14.21 11.80
C ASN A 14 2.33 12.82 11.99
N ASN A 15 1.61 12.64 13.09
CA ASN A 15 0.86 11.41 13.34
C ASN A 15 -0.25 11.33 12.29
N LEU A 16 -0.08 10.42 11.34
CA LEU A 16 -1.14 10.07 10.40
C LEU A 16 -2.25 9.34 11.18
N SER A 17 -3.44 9.91 11.19
CA SER A 17 -4.65 9.25 11.67
C SER A 17 -5.64 9.08 10.51
N ILE A 18 -6.26 7.90 10.43
CA ILE A 18 -7.18 7.51 9.37
C ILE A 18 -8.47 6.95 9.97
N GLU A 19 -9.59 7.22 9.33
CA GLU A 19 -10.88 6.62 9.68
C GLU A 19 -11.03 5.30 8.94
N CYS A 20 -11.01 4.18 9.66
CA CYS A 20 -11.11 2.86 9.08
C CYS A 20 -11.56 1.79 10.08
N ILE A 21 -11.89 0.61 9.58
CA ILE A 21 -11.94 -0.65 10.32
C ILE A 21 -10.51 -1.21 10.37
N PRO A 22 -9.83 -1.22 11.53
CA PRO A 22 -8.42 -1.59 11.60
C PRO A 22 -8.11 -3.00 11.04
N PRO A 23 -8.91 -4.05 11.29
CA PRO A 23 -8.69 -5.36 10.68
C PRO A 23 -8.65 -5.36 9.15
N HIS A 24 -9.43 -4.48 8.49
CA HIS A 24 -9.45 -4.36 7.03
C HIS A 24 -8.11 -3.82 6.51
N ILE A 25 -7.63 -2.73 7.11
CA ILE A 25 -6.36 -2.10 6.71
C ILE A 25 -5.17 -3.02 7.02
N GLN A 26 -5.18 -3.68 8.19
CA GLN A 26 -4.16 -4.68 8.54
C GLN A 26 -4.09 -5.82 7.52
N HIS A 27 -5.24 -6.34 7.09
CA HIS A 27 -5.30 -7.39 6.07
C HIS A 27 -4.74 -6.90 4.73
N ILE A 28 -5.13 -5.70 4.29
CA ILE A 28 -4.60 -5.10 3.05
C ILE A 28 -3.08 -5.01 3.14
N ILE A 29 -2.54 -4.34 4.16
CA ILE A 29 -1.10 -4.13 4.30
C ILE A 29 -0.34 -5.46 4.34
N PHE A 30 -0.86 -6.46 5.06
CA PHE A 30 -0.25 -7.79 5.12
C PHE A 30 -0.20 -8.48 3.75
N GLU A 31 -1.31 -8.54 3.02
CA GLU A 31 -1.37 -9.18 1.71
C GLU A 31 -0.49 -8.45 0.68
N LEU A 32 -0.48 -7.10 0.69
CA LEU A 32 0.36 -6.32 -0.22
C LEU A 32 1.85 -6.50 0.08
N LEU A 33 2.25 -6.50 1.35
CA LEU A 33 3.64 -6.77 1.76
C LEU A 33 4.09 -8.17 1.36
N LYS A 34 3.25 -9.19 1.55
CA LYS A 34 3.52 -10.56 1.12
C LYS A 34 3.80 -10.64 -0.37
N ASN A 35 2.96 -10.01 -1.19
CA ASN A 35 3.11 -9.97 -2.64
C ASN A 35 4.38 -9.23 -3.08
N ALA A 36 4.73 -8.12 -2.41
CA ALA A 36 5.91 -7.32 -2.71
C ALA A 36 7.23 -7.98 -2.25
N THR A 37 7.19 -8.78 -1.17
CA THR A 37 8.39 -9.37 -0.55
C THR A 37 9.06 -10.42 -1.44
N ILE A 38 8.29 -11.29 -2.10
CA ILE A 38 8.86 -12.36 -2.93
C ILE A 38 9.72 -11.80 -4.09
N PRO A 39 9.25 -10.83 -4.89
CA PRO A 39 10.09 -10.16 -5.88
C PRO A 39 11.26 -9.39 -5.27
N SER A 40 11.01 -8.63 -4.19
CA SER A 40 12.03 -7.85 -3.47
C SER A 40 13.20 -8.70 -2.98
N LEU A 41 12.95 -9.91 -2.47
CA LEU A 41 14.01 -10.85 -2.06
C LEU A 41 14.85 -11.33 -3.24
N LYS A 42 14.25 -11.52 -4.43
CA LYS A 42 14.96 -11.95 -5.64
C LYS A 42 15.86 -10.84 -6.19
N THR A 43 15.39 -9.59 -6.16
CA THR A 43 16.13 -8.43 -6.66
C THR A 43 17.02 -7.78 -5.60
N LYS A 44 16.90 -8.18 -4.33
CA LYS A 44 17.60 -7.61 -3.16
C LYS A 44 17.35 -6.11 -2.99
N THR A 45 16.14 -5.66 -3.31
CA THR A 45 15.72 -4.26 -3.21
C THR A 45 14.69 -4.09 -2.10
N PRO A 46 14.63 -2.96 -1.38
CA PRO A 46 13.63 -2.76 -0.33
C PRO A 46 12.22 -2.64 -0.91
N VAL A 47 11.23 -3.04 -0.11
CA VAL A 47 9.85 -2.59 -0.27
C VAL A 47 9.72 -1.27 0.48
N THR A 48 9.16 -0.24 -0.15
CA THR A 48 8.99 1.08 0.46
C THR A 48 7.52 1.37 0.72
N ILE A 49 7.22 1.94 1.88
CA ILE A 49 5.90 2.45 2.23
C ILE A 49 6.02 3.95 2.48
N SER A 50 5.15 4.72 1.86
CA SER A 50 5.03 6.17 2.06
C SER A 50 3.56 6.56 2.11
N TYR A 51 3.28 7.77 2.58
CA TYR A 51 1.93 8.31 2.53
C TYR A 51 1.96 9.80 2.20
N TYR A 52 0.88 10.30 1.61
CA TYR A 52 0.71 11.70 1.25
C TYR A 52 -0.80 12.05 1.16
N PRO A 53 -1.18 13.33 1.33
CA PRO A 53 -2.56 13.77 1.11
C PRO A 53 -3.06 13.45 -0.30
N HIS A 54 -4.32 13.10 -0.45
CA HIS A 54 -4.92 12.89 -1.78
C HIS A 54 -4.94 14.20 -2.58
N GLU A 55 -4.64 14.15 -3.89
CA GLU A 55 -4.49 15.35 -4.73
C GLU A 55 -5.77 16.20 -4.79
N GLU A 56 -6.92 15.55 -5.01
CA GLU A 56 -8.22 16.23 -5.14
C GLU A 56 -8.91 16.49 -3.79
N ALA A 57 -8.47 15.82 -2.71
CA ALA A 57 -9.16 15.82 -1.42
C ALA A 57 -8.17 15.77 -0.23
N PRO A 58 -7.18 16.69 -0.17
CA PRO A 58 -6.02 16.56 0.73
C PRO A 58 -6.37 16.66 2.23
N GLN A 59 -7.51 17.27 2.57
CA GLN A 59 -7.99 17.36 3.95
C GLN A 59 -8.87 16.19 4.36
N GLU A 60 -9.40 15.43 3.39
CA GLU A 60 -10.39 14.37 3.63
C GLU A 60 -9.82 12.97 3.41
N LYS A 61 -8.77 12.83 2.60
CA LYS A 61 -8.22 11.54 2.20
C LYS A 61 -6.70 11.54 2.23
N VAL A 62 -6.15 10.38 2.55
CA VAL A 62 -4.72 10.07 2.48
C VAL A 62 -4.51 8.91 1.53
N VAL A 63 -3.41 8.97 0.79
CA VAL A 63 -2.92 7.90 -0.05
C VAL A 63 -1.73 7.25 0.64
N ILE A 64 -1.80 5.95 0.90
CA ILE A 64 -0.68 5.12 1.32
C ILE A 64 -0.16 4.40 0.09
N LYS A 65 1.10 4.65 -0.26
CA LYS A 65 1.79 4.03 -1.39
C LYS A 65 2.75 2.95 -0.90
N LEU A 66 2.59 1.73 -1.41
CA LEU A 66 3.53 0.63 -1.23
C LEU A 66 4.18 0.30 -2.59
N SER A 67 5.51 0.24 -2.62
CA SER A 67 6.28 -0.01 -3.84
C SER A 67 7.30 -1.09 -3.64
N ASP A 68 7.42 -1.98 -4.62
CA ASP A 68 8.56 -2.87 -4.78
C ASP A 68 9.40 -2.50 -6.01
N LEU A 69 10.63 -3.02 -6.06
CA LEU A 69 11.51 -2.96 -7.23
C LEU A 69 11.79 -4.38 -7.75
N GLY A 70 10.73 -5.19 -7.82
CA GLY A 70 10.74 -6.60 -8.16
C GLY A 70 10.74 -6.91 -9.66
N GLY A 71 10.82 -5.88 -10.52
CA GLY A 71 10.79 -6.03 -11.99
C GLY A 71 9.40 -5.95 -12.63
N GLY A 72 8.34 -5.77 -11.83
CA GLY A 72 6.98 -5.59 -12.33
C GLY A 72 6.35 -6.85 -12.94
N LEU A 73 5.14 -6.69 -13.47
CA LEU A 73 4.44 -7.68 -14.27
C LEU A 73 4.93 -7.61 -15.72
N LYS A 74 5.38 -8.74 -16.26
CA LYS A 74 5.86 -8.84 -17.67
C LYS A 74 4.75 -8.78 -18.70
N ASP A 75 3.57 -9.27 -18.34
CA ASP A 75 2.39 -9.25 -19.19
C ASP A 75 1.41 -8.22 -18.62
N GLU A 76 1.26 -7.10 -19.32
CA GLU A 76 0.38 -6.01 -18.90
C GLU A 76 -1.10 -6.38 -18.99
N SER A 77 -1.47 -7.40 -19.79
CA SER A 77 -2.86 -7.88 -19.86
C SER A 77 -3.35 -8.52 -18.55
N LEU A 78 -2.43 -8.76 -17.61
CA LEU A 78 -2.75 -9.25 -16.28
C LEU A 78 -3.32 -8.15 -15.39
N ILE A 79 -3.01 -6.87 -15.65
CA ILE A 79 -3.46 -5.73 -14.82
C ILE A 79 -4.98 -5.69 -14.71
N ASP A 80 -5.68 -5.96 -15.81
CA ASP A 80 -7.15 -6.01 -15.82
C ASP A 80 -7.72 -7.19 -15.02
N LYS A 81 -6.90 -8.21 -14.74
CA LYS A 81 -7.32 -9.48 -14.12
C LYS A 81 -6.88 -9.62 -12.67
N ILE A 82 -5.89 -8.85 -12.19
CA ILE A 82 -5.33 -9.01 -10.85
C ILE A 82 -6.35 -8.82 -9.71
N PHE A 83 -7.44 -8.09 -9.99
CA PHE A 83 -8.54 -7.88 -9.04
C PHE A 83 -9.71 -8.86 -9.24
N HIS A 84 -9.62 -9.82 -10.16
CA HIS A 84 -10.59 -10.89 -10.29
C HIS A 84 -10.33 -12.00 -9.27
N PHE A 85 -11.39 -12.42 -8.57
CA PHE A 85 -11.30 -13.56 -7.66
C PHE A 85 -10.81 -14.81 -8.39
N HIS A 86 -9.93 -15.56 -7.71
CA HIS A 86 -9.28 -16.78 -8.20
C HIS A 86 -8.25 -16.58 -9.33
N PHE A 87 -7.92 -15.34 -9.69
CA PHE A 87 -6.80 -15.08 -10.59
C PHE A 87 -5.48 -15.15 -9.81
N THR A 88 -4.53 -15.95 -10.29
CA THR A 88 -3.19 -16.07 -9.72
C THR A 88 -2.16 -16.36 -10.81
N THR A 89 -0.96 -15.80 -10.66
CA THR A 89 0.19 -16.07 -11.54
C THR A 89 1.01 -17.27 -11.05
N THR A 90 0.65 -17.84 -9.90
CA THR A 90 1.31 -19.00 -9.30
C THR A 90 0.73 -20.30 -9.88
N PRO A 91 1.55 -21.28 -10.27
CA PRO A 91 1.09 -22.57 -10.78
C PRO A 91 0.19 -23.30 -9.77
N ARG A 92 -0.91 -23.91 -10.22
CA ARG A 92 -1.91 -24.57 -9.37
C ARG A 92 -1.37 -25.74 -8.51
N ASN A 93 -0.18 -26.23 -8.82
CA ASN A 93 0.47 -27.37 -8.16
C ASN A 93 1.66 -26.99 -7.27
N SER A 94 2.02 -25.71 -7.16
CA SER A 94 3.04 -25.29 -6.19
C SER A 94 2.42 -25.26 -4.80
N LYS A 95 2.98 -26.05 -3.88
CA LYS A 95 2.70 -25.97 -2.43
C LYS A 95 3.27 -24.68 -1.81
N ASP A 96 3.24 -23.58 -2.54
CA ASP A 96 3.70 -22.29 -2.05
C ASP A 96 2.58 -21.73 -1.16
N GLU A 97 2.58 -22.10 0.12
CA GLU A 97 1.64 -21.64 1.14
C GLU A 97 1.54 -20.10 1.22
N VAL A 98 2.56 -19.40 0.70
CA VAL A 98 2.65 -17.94 0.67
C VAL A 98 1.74 -17.33 -0.41
N ASN A 99 1.58 -17.99 -1.56
CA ASN A 99 0.78 -17.47 -2.67
C ASN A 99 -0.59 -18.14 -2.67
N GLY A 100 -1.57 -17.49 -2.04
CA GLY A 100 -2.93 -18.01 -1.86
C GLY A 100 -3.70 -18.24 -3.17
N PHE A 101 -4.96 -18.67 -3.03
CA PHE A 101 -5.88 -19.05 -4.12
C PHE A 101 -6.34 -17.91 -5.06
N GLY A 102 -5.58 -16.81 -5.19
CA GLY A 102 -5.99 -15.65 -5.99
C GLY A 102 -7.10 -14.80 -5.35
N MET A 103 -7.16 -14.80 -4.02
CA MET A 103 -8.18 -14.08 -3.24
C MET A 103 -7.68 -12.78 -2.62
N GLY A 104 -6.36 -12.62 -2.47
CA GLY A 104 -5.75 -11.51 -1.72
C GLY A 104 -6.07 -10.13 -2.28
N LEU A 105 -5.59 -9.81 -3.49
CA LEU A 105 -5.82 -8.50 -4.11
C LEU A 105 -7.31 -8.15 -4.33
N PRO A 106 -8.17 -9.08 -4.81
CA PRO A 106 -9.61 -8.83 -4.89
C PRO A 106 -10.24 -8.48 -3.53
N LEU A 107 -9.89 -9.21 -2.46
CA LEU A 107 -10.41 -8.94 -1.11
C LEU A 107 -9.88 -7.60 -0.57
N CYS A 108 -8.61 -7.28 -0.85
CA CYS A 108 -8.04 -5.97 -0.49
C CYS A 108 -8.80 -4.82 -1.14
N LYS A 109 -9.21 -4.96 -2.41
CA LYS A 109 -10.04 -3.97 -3.11
C LYS A 109 -11.40 -3.80 -2.44
N VAL A 110 -12.06 -4.89 -2.06
CA VAL A 110 -13.34 -4.85 -1.31
C VAL A 110 -13.17 -4.13 0.01
N PHE A 111 -12.13 -4.44 0.78
CA PHE A 111 -11.84 -3.80 2.06
C PHE A 111 -11.52 -2.31 1.93
N ALA A 112 -10.78 -1.89 0.89
CA ALA A 112 -10.51 -0.48 0.64
C ALA A 112 -11.81 0.28 0.33
N LEU A 113 -12.65 -0.27 -0.56
CA LEU A 113 -13.95 0.31 -0.93
C LEU A 113 -14.91 0.38 0.27
N PHE A 114 -14.93 -0.65 1.11
CA PHE A 114 -15.75 -0.66 2.34
C PHE A 114 -15.40 0.53 3.26
N ASN A 115 -14.12 0.86 3.35
CA ASN A 115 -13.64 2.00 4.13
C ASN A 115 -13.74 3.33 3.35
N GLN A 116 -14.63 3.44 2.35
CA GLN A 116 -14.83 4.66 1.54
C GLN A 116 -13.56 5.13 0.81
N GLY A 117 -12.65 4.18 0.60
CA GLY A 117 -11.35 4.37 0.00
C GLY A 117 -11.27 3.77 -1.39
N ASP A 118 -10.04 3.48 -1.81
CA ASP A 118 -9.77 2.77 -3.06
C ASP A 118 -8.44 2.01 -2.99
N LEU A 119 -8.27 0.99 -3.84
CA LEU A 119 -6.99 0.31 -4.06
C LEU A 119 -6.68 0.32 -5.56
N LYS A 120 -5.58 0.97 -5.94
CA LYS A 120 -5.08 1.01 -7.32
C LYS A 120 -3.72 0.35 -7.40
N LEU A 121 -3.42 -0.23 -8.56
CA LEU A 121 -2.11 -0.77 -8.88
C LEU A 121 -1.60 -0.11 -10.15
N VAL A 122 -0.32 0.26 -10.13
CA VAL A 122 0.41 0.72 -11.30
C VAL A 122 1.58 -0.24 -11.49
N ASN A 123 1.61 -0.91 -12.65
CA ASN A 123 2.73 -1.72 -13.04
C ASN A 123 3.79 -0.84 -13.70
N ASN A 124 5.05 -0.99 -13.31
CA ASN A 124 6.20 -0.34 -13.93
C ASN A 124 7.10 -1.44 -14.52
N PRO A 125 6.92 -1.84 -15.79
CA PRO A 125 7.65 -2.95 -16.40
C PRO A 125 9.16 -2.81 -16.24
N ASN A 126 9.82 -3.91 -15.84
CA ASN A 126 11.27 -3.98 -15.56
C ASN A 126 11.74 -3.17 -14.34
N VAL A 127 10.84 -2.48 -13.63
CA VAL A 127 11.14 -1.74 -12.41
C VAL A 127 10.47 -2.41 -11.22
N GLY A 128 9.15 -2.47 -11.17
CA GLY A 128 8.41 -2.91 -9.99
C GLY A 128 6.92 -2.63 -10.07
N VAL A 129 6.24 -2.74 -8.94
CA VAL A 129 4.81 -2.46 -8.83
C VAL A 129 4.57 -1.42 -7.73
N ASP A 130 3.71 -0.46 -8.04
CA ASP A 130 3.19 0.52 -7.08
C ASP A 130 1.73 0.18 -6.75
N LEU A 131 1.41 0.14 -5.46
CA LEU A 131 0.06 -0.02 -4.93
C LEU A 131 -0.33 1.22 -4.14
N PHE A 132 -1.52 1.75 -4.42
CA PHE A 132 -2.04 2.97 -3.81
C PHE A 132 -3.33 2.64 -3.07
N ILE A 133 -3.29 2.74 -1.75
CA ILE A 133 -4.46 2.62 -0.88
C ILE A 133 -4.93 4.04 -0.55
N THR A 134 -6.10 4.42 -1.03
CA THR A 134 -6.76 5.66 -0.61
C THR A 134 -7.67 5.35 0.57
N VAL A 135 -7.60 6.13 1.64
CA VAL A 135 -8.48 6.00 2.82
C VAL A 135 -8.88 7.38 3.34
N PRO A 136 -10.03 7.50 4.04
CA PRO A 136 -10.41 8.72 4.74
C PRO A 136 -9.38 9.11 5.80
N ARG A 137 -9.04 10.39 5.83
CA ARG A 137 -8.22 11.01 6.87
C ARG A 137 -9.10 11.23 8.09
N ALA A 138 -8.61 10.87 9.28
CA ALA A 138 -9.31 11.19 10.50
C ALA A 138 -9.33 12.71 10.71
N LYS A 139 -10.50 13.24 11.08
CA LYS A 139 -10.62 14.63 11.50
C LYS A 139 -9.95 14.81 12.86
N ASP A 140 -9.29 15.94 13.04
CA ASP A 140 -8.69 16.29 14.33
C ASP A 140 -9.84 16.72 15.28
N ASP A 141 -10.17 15.87 16.25
CA ASP A 141 -11.27 16.13 17.22
C ASP A 141 -11.03 17.37 18.10
N SER A 142 -9.84 17.96 18.04
CA SER A 142 -9.47 19.19 18.75
C SER A 142 -10.27 20.43 18.32
N VAL A 143 -10.99 20.39 17.19
CA VAL A 143 -11.79 21.52 16.69
C VAL A 143 -13.25 21.51 17.19
N LEU A 144 -13.75 20.36 17.69
CA LEU A 144 -15.17 20.20 18.07
C LEU A 144 -15.48 20.58 19.53
N SER A 145 -14.48 20.94 20.34
CA SER A 145 -14.65 21.30 21.77
C SER A 145 -14.70 22.81 22.04
N GLN A 146 -14.79 23.66 21.00
CA GLN A 146 -14.83 25.13 21.11
C GLN A 146 -16.19 25.74 20.69
N GLY A 147 -17.25 24.94 20.58
CA GLY A 147 -18.60 25.38 20.19
C GLY A 147 -19.59 25.43 21.34
#